data_AF-A0AAQ0ELH9-F1
#
_entry.id   AF-A0AAQ0ELH9-F1
#
_cell.length_a   1.000
_cell.length_b   1.000
_cell.length_c   1.000
_cell.angle_alpha   90.00
_cell.angle_beta   90.00
_cell.angle_gamma   90.00
#
_symmetry.space_group_name_H-M   'P 1'
#
loop_
_entity.id
_entity.type
_entity.pdbx_description
1 polymer ?
#
loop_
_entity_poly.entity_id
_entity_poly.type
_entity_poly.pdbx_seq_one_letter_code
_entity_poly.pdbx_strand_id
1 'polypeptide(L)'
;MASICGRLGVSTCGAVKAFFTQPGNKVARVVNSAKGVDKLAKTAKSAAELTASILEHTGGTGTDSFVTASKVAKGFGDARAVIALGNAFNGSLPATIQSARSCFAHLQAAGKPEEKCRSVLMKDVCVAHKRRAAADACAVVGGASYLTTFGVIRPLLFVNKLLAKPFLSSQAKNGLGSSVSYIMTANHAASVLGSALSISAERADCEERCNRILCGQADEVLGINNTMCEQFVRQRAVVGEKFRTLTRIKYSILSMIEKFLECVADVFKLVPLPITQSVRAIIAAGCTLTAAIIGLCTFWSKA
;
A
#
# COMPACT_ATOMS: atom_id res chain seq x y z
N MET A 1 5.22 -4.01 -37.40
CA MET A 1 4.27 -2.96 -36.96
C MET A 1 3.78 -3.30 -35.56
N ALA A 2 3.59 -2.29 -34.70
CA ALA A 2 3.43 -2.45 -33.24
C ALA A 2 2.19 -3.24 -32.82
N SER A 3 2.38 -4.28 -31.99
CA SER A 3 1.29 -4.99 -31.31
C SER A 3 0.73 -4.15 -30.16
N ILE A 4 -0.53 -3.76 -30.36
CA ILE A 4 -1.34 -2.89 -29.51
C ILE A 4 -1.90 -3.75 -28.36
N CYS A 5 -1.13 -3.88 -27.28
CA CYS A 5 -1.63 -4.19 -25.92
C CYS A 5 -0.56 -4.02 -24.82
N GLY A 6 0.70 -3.71 -25.18
CA GLY A 6 1.80 -3.52 -24.22
C GLY A 6 2.17 -2.07 -23.88
N ARG A 7 1.50 -1.07 -24.47
CA ARG A 7 1.76 0.37 -24.23
C ARG A 7 0.46 1.17 -24.13
N LEU A 8 -0.27 0.98 -23.04
CA LEU A 8 -1.22 2.01 -22.60
C LEU A 8 -0.57 2.79 -21.45
N GLY A 9 -0.02 3.97 -21.79
CA GLY A 9 0.41 4.97 -20.81
C GLY A 9 1.83 5.55 -20.95
N VAL A 10 2.34 5.77 -22.17
CA VAL A 10 3.52 6.64 -22.37
C VAL A 10 3.04 8.00 -22.87
N SER A 11 2.46 8.78 -21.97
CA SER A 11 2.10 10.18 -22.19
C SER A 11 2.25 10.87 -20.83
N THR A 12 3.19 11.83 -20.74
CA THR A 12 3.53 12.76 -19.62
C THR A 12 3.66 12.18 -18.20
N CYS A 13 2.73 11.36 -17.75
CA CYS A 13 2.72 10.54 -16.54
C CYS A 13 3.91 9.56 -16.46
N GLY A 14 4.44 9.08 -17.59
CA GLY A 14 5.67 8.26 -17.62
C GLY A 14 6.91 9.06 -17.22
N ALA A 15 6.98 10.34 -17.61
CA ALA A 15 8.06 11.26 -17.24
C ALA A 15 7.93 11.72 -15.79
N VAL A 16 6.71 12.00 -15.30
CA VAL A 16 6.47 12.33 -13.89
C VAL A 16 6.74 11.13 -12.98
N LYS A 17 6.28 9.93 -13.37
CA LYS A 17 6.63 8.68 -12.66
C LYS A 17 8.13 8.45 -12.68
N ALA A 18 8.78 8.55 -13.83
CA ALA A 18 10.24 8.45 -13.94
C ALA A 18 10.94 9.50 -13.07
N PHE A 19 10.40 10.72 -12.96
CA PHE A 19 10.94 11.77 -12.11
C PHE A 19 10.92 11.39 -10.61
N PHE A 20 9.85 10.74 -10.15
CA PHE A 20 9.72 10.33 -8.75
C PHE A 20 10.16 8.89 -8.44
N THR A 21 10.44 8.05 -9.45
CA THR A 21 10.73 6.62 -9.24
C THR A 21 11.96 6.08 -9.96
N GLN A 22 12.63 6.81 -10.86
CA GLN A 22 13.88 6.31 -11.47
C GLN A 22 15.04 6.41 -10.48
N PRO A 23 15.78 5.31 -10.22
CA PRO A 23 16.91 5.30 -9.28
C PRO A 23 18.01 6.34 -9.57
N GLY A 24 18.16 6.73 -10.84
CA GLY A 24 19.10 7.76 -11.29
C GLY A 24 18.73 9.18 -10.87
N ASN A 25 17.45 9.48 -10.59
CA ASN A 25 16.98 10.83 -10.27
C ASN A 25 17.17 11.16 -8.78
N LYS A 26 17.72 12.35 -8.49
CA LYS A 26 17.87 12.89 -7.13
C LYS A 26 16.54 12.98 -6.38
N VAL A 27 15.44 13.33 -7.05
CA VAL A 27 14.10 13.44 -6.45
C VAL A 27 13.53 12.08 -6.08
N ALA A 28 13.70 11.07 -6.94
CA ALA A 28 13.30 9.70 -6.63
C ALA A 28 14.06 9.12 -5.44
N ARG A 29 15.36 9.43 -5.31
CA ARG A 29 16.15 9.07 -4.11
C ARG A 29 15.59 9.74 -2.86
N VAL A 30 15.30 11.04 -2.90
CA VAL A 30 14.71 11.76 -1.75
C VAL A 30 13.35 11.18 -1.35
N VAL A 31 12.47 10.86 -2.32
CA VAL A 31 11.16 10.25 -2.04
C VAL A 31 11.31 8.85 -1.44
N ASN A 32 12.24 8.03 -1.95
CA ASN A 32 12.49 6.70 -1.38
C ASN A 32 13.12 6.79 0.02
N SER A 33 14.08 7.70 0.24
CA SER A 33 14.64 7.96 1.56
C SER A 33 13.57 8.43 2.54
N ALA A 34 12.66 9.34 2.14
CA ALA A 34 11.56 9.81 2.98
C ALA A 34 10.58 8.68 3.39
N LYS A 35 10.30 7.73 2.47
CA LYS A 35 9.48 6.54 2.79
C LYS A 35 10.18 5.60 3.76
N GLY A 36 11.49 5.37 3.59
CA GLY A 36 12.30 4.60 4.52
C GLY A 36 12.33 5.22 5.91
N VAL A 37 12.50 6.54 5.99
CA VAL A 37 12.49 7.30 7.24
C VAL A 37 11.11 7.27 7.91
N ASP A 38 9.99 7.39 7.17
CA ASP A 38 8.66 7.24 7.76
C ASP A 38 8.45 5.84 8.36
N LYS A 39 8.90 4.78 7.67
CA LYS A 39 8.80 3.41 8.18
C LYS A 39 9.67 3.19 9.42
N LEU A 40 10.90 3.71 9.45
CA LEU A 40 11.76 3.68 10.64
C LEU A 40 11.14 4.44 11.82
N ALA A 41 10.67 5.66 11.57
CA ALA A 41 10.01 6.48 12.58
C ALA A 41 8.73 5.79 13.08
N LYS A 42 8.00 5.07 12.21
CA LYS A 42 6.84 4.27 12.61
C LYS A 42 7.23 3.14 13.55
N THR A 43 8.28 2.39 13.23
CA THR A 43 8.78 1.29 14.07
C THR A 43 9.22 1.82 15.44
N ALA A 44 10.03 2.87 15.47
CA ALA A 44 10.50 3.48 16.72
C ALA A 44 9.34 4.03 17.57
N LYS A 45 8.37 4.70 16.94
CA LYS A 45 7.14 5.15 17.59
C LYS A 45 6.36 4.00 18.19
N SER A 46 6.08 2.95 17.42
CA SER A 46 5.26 1.82 17.87
C SER A 46 5.94 1.04 18.99
N ALA A 47 7.27 0.91 18.95
CA ALA A 47 8.04 0.30 20.03
C ALA A 47 7.90 1.11 21.32
N ALA A 48 8.06 2.43 21.25
CA ALA A 48 7.88 3.31 22.39
C ALA A 48 6.44 3.31 22.93
N GLU A 49 5.42 3.28 22.06
CA GLU A 49 4.00 3.16 22.45
C GLU A 49 3.73 1.83 23.17
N LEU A 50 4.31 0.73 22.69
CA LEU A 50 4.18 -0.58 23.33
C LEU A 50 4.85 -0.58 24.71
N THR A 51 6.08 -0.08 24.81
CA THR A 51 6.79 0.04 26.08
C THR A 51 6.02 0.89 27.09
N ALA A 52 5.51 2.06 26.67
CA ALA A 52 4.71 2.92 27.54
C ALA A 52 3.42 2.21 28.00
N SER A 53 2.74 1.49 27.11
CA SER A 53 1.49 0.77 27.44
C SER A 53 1.72 -0.39 28.41
N ILE A 54 2.85 -1.12 28.28
CA ILE A 54 3.24 -2.17 29.21
C ILE A 54 3.53 -1.57 30.59
N LEU A 55 4.35 -0.52 30.64
CA LEU A 55 4.69 0.16 31.90
C LEU A 55 3.46 0.74 32.58
N GLU A 56 2.52 1.32 31.83
CA GLU A 56 1.24 1.78 32.37
C GLU A 56 0.45 0.64 33.01
N HIS A 57 0.36 -0.50 32.32
CA HIS A 57 -0.37 -1.67 32.82
C HIS A 57 0.27 -2.28 34.07
N THR A 58 1.60 -2.28 34.17
CA THR A 58 2.33 -2.84 35.31
C THR A 58 2.52 -1.84 36.46
N GLY A 59 1.87 -0.67 36.43
CA GLY A 59 1.95 0.35 37.49
C GLY A 59 3.23 1.20 37.47
N GLY A 60 4.00 1.17 36.39
CA GLY A 60 5.25 1.91 36.21
C GLY A 60 5.11 3.34 35.67
N THR A 61 3.93 3.96 35.74
CA THR A 61 3.66 5.31 35.20
C THR A 61 4.51 6.41 35.82
N GLY A 62 5.02 6.21 37.04
CA GLY A 62 5.93 7.16 37.71
C GLY A 62 7.41 6.99 37.36
N THR A 63 7.77 6.03 36.51
CA THR A 63 9.18 5.75 36.17
C THR A 63 9.71 6.66 35.06
N ASP A 64 11.00 6.98 35.11
CA ASP A 64 11.70 7.70 34.02
C ASP A 64 11.56 6.96 32.68
N SER A 65 11.52 5.63 32.71
CA SER A 65 11.28 4.77 31.55
C SER A 65 9.93 5.04 30.89
N PHE A 66 8.85 5.18 31.67
CA PHE A 66 7.52 5.49 31.15
C PHE A 66 7.48 6.90 30.54
N VAL A 67 8.05 7.89 31.26
CA VAL A 67 8.12 9.27 30.79
C VAL A 67 8.90 9.37 29.49
N THR A 68 10.04 8.68 29.41
CA THR A 68 10.89 8.64 28.22
C THR A 68 10.17 7.98 27.05
N ALA A 69 9.62 6.78 27.24
CA ALA A 69 8.88 6.07 26.20
C ALA A 69 7.70 6.92 25.66
N SER A 70 6.95 7.56 26.55
CA SER A 70 5.83 8.44 26.17
C SER A 70 6.29 9.66 25.37
N LYS A 71 7.40 10.31 25.77
CA LYS A 71 8.00 11.44 25.03
C LYS A 71 8.51 11.01 23.65
N VAL A 72 9.17 9.86 23.56
CA VAL A 72 9.68 9.29 22.31
C VAL A 72 8.54 8.95 21.35
N ALA A 73 7.49 8.26 21.83
CA ALA A 73 6.29 7.96 21.07
C ALA A 73 5.64 9.23 20.50
N LYS A 74 5.51 10.28 21.33
CA LYS A 74 4.98 11.57 20.92
C LYS A 74 5.87 12.27 19.89
N GLY A 75 7.18 12.33 20.14
CA GLY A 75 8.16 12.97 19.26
C GLY A 75 8.20 12.34 17.86
N PHE A 76 8.28 11.01 17.78
CA PHE A 76 8.17 10.31 16.50
C PHE A 76 6.77 10.45 15.88
N GLY A 77 5.71 10.54 16.68
CA GLY A 77 4.36 10.84 16.20
C GLY A 77 4.27 12.19 15.47
N ASP A 78 4.88 13.22 16.04
CA ASP A 78 4.95 14.58 15.47
C ASP A 78 5.83 14.60 14.22
N ALA A 79 7.03 13.98 14.27
CA ALA A 79 7.93 13.89 13.12
C ALA A 79 7.25 13.18 11.93
N ARG A 80 6.52 12.09 12.19
CA ARG A 80 5.77 11.37 11.16
C ARG A 80 4.63 12.19 10.57
N ALA A 81 4.00 13.10 11.32
CA ALA A 81 2.97 13.97 10.75
C ALA A 81 3.55 14.84 9.63
N VAL A 82 4.77 15.35 9.81
CA VAL A 82 5.47 16.15 8.81
C VAL A 82 5.93 15.30 7.61
N ILE A 83 6.55 14.15 7.86
CA ILE A 83 7.02 13.27 6.78
C ILE A 83 5.84 12.72 5.97
N ALA A 84 4.77 12.31 6.64
CA ALA A 84 3.58 11.76 5.98
C ALA A 84 2.85 12.81 5.13
N LEU A 85 2.91 14.09 5.48
CA LEU A 85 2.40 15.18 4.63
C LEU A 85 3.16 15.22 3.29
N GLY A 86 4.50 15.14 3.34
CA GLY A 86 5.32 15.03 2.13
C GLY A 86 4.97 13.78 1.30
N ASN A 87 4.79 12.63 1.96
CA ASN A 87 4.38 11.39 1.30
C ASN A 87 2.95 11.46 0.72
N ALA A 88 2.05 12.22 1.35
CA ALA A 88 0.69 12.42 0.87
C ALA A 88 0.71 13.09 -0.51
N PHE A 89 1.40 14.22 -0.65
CA PHE A 89 1.42 14.98 -1.92
C PHE A 89 2.36 14.40 -2.97
N ASN A 90 3.57 13.94 -2.59
CA ASN A 90 4.55 13.44 -3.54
C ASN A 90 4.35 11.97 -3.92
N GLY A 91 3.57 11.22 -3.14
CA GLY A 91 3.38 9.78 -3.33
C GLY A 91 1.92 9.39 -3.48
N SER A 92 1.10 9.65 -2.45
CA SER A 92 -0.27 9.14 -2.39
C SER A 92 -1.19 9.80 -3.43
N LEU A 93 -1.10 11.13 -3.62
CA LEU A 93 -1.92 11.86 -4.59
C LEU A 93 -1.70 11.37 -6.04
N PRO A 94 -0.47 11.36 -6.59
CA PRO A 94 -0.27 10.87 -7.95
C PRO A 94 -0.63 9.38 -8.09
N ALA A 95 -0.36 8.55 -7.08
CA ALA A 95 -0.76 7.13 -7.09
C ALA A 95 -2.28 6.97 -7.13
N THR A 96 -3.03 7.77 -6.37
CA THR A 96 -4.50 7.74 -6.34
C THR A 96 -5.08 8.09 -7.71
N ILE A 97 -4.55 9.13 -8.36
CA ILE A 97 -4.96 9.52 -9.72
C ILE A 97 -4.66 8.40 -10.71
N GLN A 98 -3.49 7.77 -10.60
CA GLN A 98 -3.12 6.65 -11.45
C GLN A 98 -4.06 5.45 -11.25
N SER A 99 -4.36 5.08 -10.01
CA SER A 99 -5.30 4.01 -9.70
C SER A 99 -6.71 4.31 -10.19
N ALA A 100 -7.18 5.56 -10.09
CA ALA A 100 -8.48 5.95 -10.64
C ALA A 100 -8.55 5.77 -12.16
N ARG A 101 -7.50 6.20 -12.88
CA ARG A 101 -7.39 6.00 -14.34
C ARG A 101 -7.33 4.52 -14.71
N SER A 102 -6.53 3.75 -13.96
CA SER A 102 -6.38 2.30 -14.16
C SER A 102 -7.70 1.56 -13.92
N CYS A 103 -8.42 1.91 -12.85
CA CYS A 103 -9.74 1.38 -12.55
C CYS A 103 -10.71 1.62 -13.72
N PHE A 104 -10.78 2.86 -14.21
CA PHE A 104 -11.65 3.20 -15.33
C PHE A 104 -11.27 2.44 -16.61
N ALA A 105 -9.99 2.31 -16.91
CA ALA A 105 -9.51 1.53 -18.06
C ALA A 105 -9.90 0.04 -17.94
N HIS A 106 -9.79 -0.55 -16.75
CA HIS A 106 -10.20 -1.93 -16.51
C HIS A 106 -11.72 -2.14 -16.55
N LEU A 107 -12.51 -1.17 -16.08
CA LEU A 107 -13.96 -1.19 -16.23
C LEU A 107 -14.37 -1.10 -17.69
N GLN A 108 -13.75 -0.22 -18.48
CA GLN A 108 -13.98 -0.13 -19.91
C GLN A 108 -13.60 -1.44 -20.62
N ALA A 109 -12.43 -2.01 -20.32
CA ALA A 109 -11.99 -3.29 -20.89
C ALA A 109 -12.94 -4.44 -20.53
N ALA A 110 -13.50 -4.45 -19.32
CA ALA A 110 -14.49 -5.44 -18.90
C ALA A 110 -15.88 -5.22 -19.52
N GLY A 111 -16.19 -3.98 -19.93
CA GLY A 111 -17.50 -3.56 -20.45
C GLY A 111 -17.60 -3.52 -21.97
N LYS A 112 -16.48 -3.63 -22.71
CA LYS A 112 -16.52 -3.75 -24.18
C LYS A 112 -17.20 -5.07 -24.57
N PRO A 113 -18.35 -5.03 -25.28
CA PRO A 113 -18.87 -6.21 -25.93
C PRO A 113 -18.01 -6.44 -27.17
N GLU A 114 -16.94 -7.22 -27.07
CA GLU A 114 -16.24 -7.64 -28.27
C GLU A 114 -17.03 -8.77 -28.93
N GLU A 115 -17.60 -8.43 -30.10
CA GLU A 115 -18.23 -9.33 -31.06
C GLU A 115 -17.30 -10.51 -31.39
N LYS A 116 -17.42 -11.60 -30.61
CA LYS A 116 -17.28 -13.02 -30.99
C LYS A 116 -17.07 -13.84 -29.72
N CYS A 117 -18.18 -14.13 -29.05
CA CYS A 117 -18.26 -15.20 -28.06
C CYS A 117 -17.76 -16.52 -28.66
N ARG A 118 -16.77 -17.19 -28.01
CA ARG A 118 -16.76 -18.67 -27.86
C ARG A 118 -15.65 -19.33 -27.03
N SER A 119 -14.67 -18.64 -26.43
CA SER A 119 -13.61 -19.33 -25.66
C SER A 119 -13.65 -19.08 -24.14
N VAL A 120 -13.35 -20.12 -23.35
CA VAL A 120 -13.18 -20.08 -21.87
C VAL A 120 -12.16 -19.00 -21.46
N LEU A 121 -11.12 -18.82 -22.27
CA LEU A 121 -10.06 -17.82 -22.11
C LEU A 121 -10.58 -16.39 -21.95
N MET A 122 -11.63 -16.01 -22.70
CA MET A 122 -12.18 -14.64 -22.66
C MET A 122 -12.99 -14.34 -21.40
N LYS A 123 -13.63 -15.37 -20.83
CA LYS A 123 -14.34 -15.25 -19.54
C LYS A 123 -13.35 -14.94 -18.42
N ASP A 124 -12.19 -15.59 -18.44
CA ASP A 124 -11.14 -15.40 -17.45
C ASP A 124 -10.49 -14.02 -17.55
N VAL A 125 -10.28 -13.50 -18.77
CA VAL A 125 -9.79 -12.13 -19.02
C VAL A 125 -10.77 -11.06 -18.51
N CYS A 126 -12.06 -11.21 -18.79
CA CYS A 126 -13.09 -10.29 -18.27
C CYS A 126 -13.13 -10.29 -16.73
N VAL A 127 -13.06 -11.47 -16.11
CA VAL A 127 -13.02 -11.62 -14.64
C VAL A 127 -11.74 -11.01 -14.07
N ALA A 128 -10.59 -11.19 -14.71
CA ALA A 128 -9.33 -10.56 -14.29
C ALA A 128 -9.40 -9.03 -14.35
N HIS A 129 -9.95 -8.45 -15.42
CA HIS A 129 -10.18 -7.00 -15.52
C HIS A 129 -11.13 -6.48 -14.44
N LYS A 130 -12.23 -7.19 -14.14
CA LYS A 130 -13.12 -6.82 -13.03
C LYS A 130 -12.41 -6.86 -11.68
N ARG A 131 -11.59 -7.87 -11.42
CA ARG A 131 -10.77 -7.98 -10.19
C ARG A 131 -9.74 -6.86 -10.09
N ARG A 132 -9.07 -6.49 -11.20
CA ARG A 132 -8.14 -5.36 -11.23
C ARG A 132 -8.84 -4.02 -11.01
N ALA A 133 -9.99 -3.80 -11.64
CA ALA A 133 -10.80 -2.61 -11.41
C ALA A 133 -11.19 -2.48 -9.93
N ALA A 134 -11.64 -3.59 -9.31
CA ALA A 134 -11.95 -3.60 -7.89
C ALA A 134 -10.72 -3.36 -7.00
N ALA A 135 -9.56 -3.96 -7.34
CA ALA A 135 -8.30 -3.70 -6.64
C ALA A 135 -7.87 -2.22 -6.74
N ASP A 136 -8.00 -1.62 -7.92
CA ASP A 136 -7.69 -0.21 -8.14
C ASP A 136 -8.67 0.72 -7.44
N ALA A 137 -9.96 0.37 -7.37
CA ALA A 137 -10.95 1.09 -6.58
C ALA A 137 -10.59 1.07 -5.09
N CYS A 138 -10.17 -0.08 -4.55
CA CYS A 138 -9.64 -0.19 -3.20
C CYS A 138 -8.40 0.69 -3.00
N ALA A 139 -7.50 0.75 -3.99
CA ALA A 139 -6.33 1.64 -3.94
C ALA A 139 -6.73 3.13 -3.96
N VAL A 140 -7.79 3.50 -4.67
CA VAL A 140 -8.34 4.87 -4.63
C VAL A 140 -8.90 5.20 -3.26
N VAL A 141 -9.67 4.31 -2.64
CA VAL A 141 -10.19 4.50 -1.26
C VAL A 141 -9.05 4.60 -0.26
N GLY A 142 -8.04 3.73 -0.37
CA GLY A 142 -6.81 3.81 0.42
C GLY A 142 -6.06 5.13 0.21
N GLY A 143 -5.94 5.57 -1.03
CA GLY A 143 -5.32 6.85 -1.38
C GLY A 143 -6.07 8.05 -0.77
N ALA A 144 -7.37 8.14 -1.01
CA ALA A 144 -8.23 9.21 -0.50
C ALA A 144 -8.23 9.28 1.04
N SER A 145 -8.32 8.13 1.72
CA SER A 145 -8.26 8.07 3.18
C SER A 145 -6.89 8.47 3.74
N TYR A 146 -5.80 8.08 3.07
CA TYR A 146 -4.43 8.51 3.43
C TYR A 146 -4.27 10.02 3.25
N LEU A 147 -4.69 10.56 2.10
CA LEU A 147 -4.66 12.00 1.81
C LEU A 147 -5.49 12.81 2.79
N THR A 148 -6.69 12.34 3.13
CA THR A 148 -7.55 13.01 4.11
C THR A 148 -6.88 13.02 5.49
N THR A 149 -6.31 11.89 5.89
CA THR A 149 -5.65 11.76 7.20
C THR A 149 -4.36 12.58 7.30
N PHE A 150 -3.44 12.37 6.36
CA PHE A 150 -2.08 12.90 6.44
C PHE A 150 -1.85 14.18 5.63
N GLY A 151 -2.70 14.46 4.65
CA GLY A 151 -2.70 15.70 3.89
C GLY A 151 -3.54 16.82 4.51
N VAL A 152 -4.56 16.47 5.31
CA VAL A 152 -5.51 17.45 5.87
C VAL A 152 -5.59 17.38 7.39
N ILE A 153 -6.14 16.30 7.95
CA ILE A 153 -6.54 16.27 9.37
C ILE A 153 -5.33 16.34 10.32
N ARG A 154 -4.32 15.48 10.13
CA ARG A 154 -3.13 15.47 11.01
C ARG A 154 -2.31 16.75 10.92
N PRO A 155 -2.05 17.34 9.74
CA PRO A 155 -1.44 18.66 9.64
C PRO A 155 -2.23 19.74 10.39
N LEU A 156 -3.55 19.75 10.24
CA LEU A 156 -4.42 20.72 10.93
C LEU A 156 -4.36 20.56 12.46
N LEU A 157 -4.39 19.31 12.96
CA LEU A 157 -4.21 19.01 14.38
C LEU A 157 -2.79 19.38 14.88
N PHE A 158 -1.78 19.19 14.04
CA PHE A 158 -0.39 19.51 14.35
C PHE A 158 -0.18 21.03 14.45
N VAL A 159 -0.64 21.80 13.46
CA VAL A 159 -0.59 23.27 13.50
C VAL A 159 -1.36 23.80 14.70
N ASN A 160 -2.57 23.27 14.98
CA ASN A 160 -3.34 23.66 16.15
C ASN A 160 -2.60 23.42 17.48
N LYS A 161 -1.74 22.40 17.55
CA LYS A 161 -0.90 22.09 18.71
C LYS A 161 0.32 23.01 18.82
N LEU A 162 0.83 23.54 17.70
CA LEU A 162 2.00 24.42 17.68
C LEU A 162 1.68 25.88 18.01
N LEU A 163 0.45 26.34 17.77
CA LEU A 163 0.06 27.71 18.07
C LEU A 163 -0.08 27.96 19.58
N ALA A 164 0.39 29.12 20.04
CA ALA A 164 0.24 29.56 21.42
C ALA A 164 -1.24 29.68 21.85
N LYS A 165 -2.13 30.00 20.90
CA LYS A 165 -3.58 29.93 21.06
C LYS A 165 -4.14 28.92 20.06
N PRO A 166 -4.56 27.72 20.50
CA PRO A 166 -5.23 26.75 19.64
C PRO A 166 -6.49 27.37 19.02
N PHE A 167 -6.66 27.17 17.71
CA PHE A 167 -7.81 27.70 16.95
C PHE A 167 -8.99 26.72 16.91
N LEU A 168 -8.74 25.43 17.17
CA LEU A 168 -9.77 24.40 17.30
C LEU A 168 -10.25 24.31 18.73
N SER A 169 -11.58 24.24 18.90
CA SER A 169 -12.17 23.86 20.18
C SER A 169 -11.77 22.44 20.58
N SER A 170 -11.82 22.14 21.88
CA SER A 170 -11.55 20.80 22.40
C SER A 170 -12.45 19.73 21.76
N GLN A 171 -13.72 20.07 21.49
CA GLN A 171 -14.66 19.18 20.81
C GLN A 171 -14.24 18.91 19.36
N ALA A 172 -13.86 19.95 18.61
CA ALA A 172 -13.39 19.80 17.22
C ALA A 172 -12.10 18.97 17.15
N LYS A 173 -11.16 19.22 18.06
CA LYS A 173 -9.92 18.44 18.18
C LYS A 173 -10.20 16.96 18.46
N ASN A 174 -11.08 16.65 19.41
CA ASN A 174 -11.44 15.28 19.74
C ASN A 174 -12.18 14.59 18.59
N GLY A 175 -13.13 15.29 17.95
CA GLY A 175 -13.87 14.77 16.80
C GLY A 175 -12.97 14.45 15.61
N LEU A 176 -12.02 15.34 15.28
CA LEU A 176 -11.02 15.10 14.23
C LEU A 176 -10.07 13.96 14.60
N GLY A 177 -9.64 13.87 15.86
CA GLY A 177 -8.83 12.76 16.37
C GLY A 177 -9.52 11.40 16.19
N SER A 178 -10.80 11.31 16.57
CA SER A 178 -11.61 10.10 16.38
C SER A 178 -11.82 9.79 14.89
N SER A 179 -12.05 10.81 14.07
CA SER A 179 -12.22 10.66 12.61
C SER A 179 -10.99 10.05 11.94
N VAL A 180 -9.78 10.41 12.37
CA VAL A 180 -8.54 9.78 11.89
C VAL A 180 -8.56 8.27 12.12
N SER A 181 -9.03 7.81 13.29
CA SER A 181 -9.12 6.38 13.57
C SER A 181 -10.07 5.67 12.59
N TYR A 182 -11.28 6.19 12.38
CA TYR A 182 -12.24 5.61 11.43
C TYR A 182 -11.73 5.60 9.98
N ILE A 183 -11.14 6.72 9.53
CA ILE A 183 -10.61 6.86 8.17
C ILE A 183 -9.42 5.90 7.96
N MET A 184 -8.55 5.74 8.95
CA MET A 184 -7.42 4.81 8.87
C MET A 184 -7.88 3.34 8.90
N THR A 185 -8.94 3.00 9.62
CA THR A 185 -9.52 1.65 9.55
C THR A 185 -10.03 1.35 8.14
N ALA A 186 -10.74 2.28 7.52
CA ALA A 186 -11.15 2.15 6.12
C ALA A 186 -9.94 2.04 5.17
N ASN A 187 -8.87 2.81 5.43
CA ASN A 187 -7.61 2.72 4.68
C ASN A 187 -6.99 1.32 4.73
N HIS A 188 -6.85 0.76 5.93
CA HIS A 188 -6.24 -0.54 6.14
C HIS A 188 -7.09 -1.65 5.53
N ALA A 189 -8.42 -1.62 5.76
CA ALA A 189 -9.36 -2.59 5.18
C ALA A 189 -9.34 -2.55 3.64
N ALA A 190 -9.40 -1.35 3.03
CA ALA A 190 -9.29 -1.20 1.59
C ALA A 190 -7.95 -1.75 1.06
N SER A 191 -6.84 -1.53 1.79
CA SER A 191 -5.53 -2.04 1.40
C SER A 191 -5.44 -3.57 1.45
N VAL A 192 -6.05 -4.21 2.45
CA VAL A 192 -6.13 -5.68 2.55
C VAL A 192 -6.95 -6.25 1.39
N LEU A 193 -8.17 -5.74 1.18
CA LEU A 193 -9.06 -6.20 0.11
C LEU A 193 -8.44 -5.97 -1.27
N GLY A 194 -7.86 -4.79 -1.50
CA GLY A 194 -7.17 -4.47 -2.75
C GLY A 194 -5.99 -5.39 -3.03
N SER A 195 -5.21 -5.74 -1.99
CA SER A 195 -4.10 -6.70 -2.12
C SER A 195 -4.60 -8.10 -2.48
N ALA A 196 -5.67 -8.58 -1.83
CA ALA A 196 -6.25 -9.88 -2.12
C ALA A 196 -6.80 -9.95 -3.56
N LEU A 197 -7.51 -8.92 -4.01
CA LEU A 197 -8.02 -8.79 -5.38
C LEU A 197 -6.87 -8.72 -6.39
N SER A 198 -5.81 -7.96 -6.09
CA SER A 198 -4.63 -7.87 -6.94
C SER A 198 -3.88 -9.19 -7.05
N ILE A 199 -3.76 -9.96 -5.97
CA ILE A 199 -3.12 -11.30 -6.00
C ILE A 199 -3.95 -12.25 -6.87
N SER A 200 -5.28 -12.24 -6.67
CA SER A 200 -6.19 -13.08 -7.46
C SER A 200 -6.14 -12.73 -8.96
N ALA A 201 -6.11 -11.44 -9.30
CA ALA A 201 -5.98 -10.99 -10.68
C ALA A 201 -4.60 -11.35 -11.27
N GLU A 202 -3.51 -11.09 -10.54
CA GLU A 202 -2.16 -11.36 -11.03
C GLU A 202 -1.91 -12.86 -11.29
N ARG A 203 -2.51 -13.74 -10.49
CA ARG A 203 -2.48 -15.19 -10.74
C ARG A 203 -3.15 -15.53 -12.08
N ALA A 204 -4.38 -15.04 -12.29
CA ALA A 204 -5.11 -15.28 -13.54
C ALA A 204 -4.35 -14.71 -14.76
N ASP A 205 -3.84 -13.49 -14.64
CA ASP A 205 -3.07 -12.86 -15.71
C ASP A 205 -1.75 -13.59 -15.99
N CYS A 206 -1.11 -14.19 -14.98
CA CYS A 206 0.10 -14.99 -15.18
C CYS A 206 -0.19 -16.28 -15.95
N GLU A 207 -1.28 -16.98 -15.63
CA GLU A 207 -1.69 -18.18 -16.37
C GLU A 207 -1.93 -17.83 -17.85
N GLU A 208 -2.63 -16.72 -18.11
CA GLU A 208 -2.87 -16.21 -19.46
C GLU A 208 -1.57 -15.84 -20.19
N ARG A 209 -0.67 -15.08 -19.55
CA ARG A 209 0.62 -14.73 -20.15
C ARG A 209 1.48 -15.96 -20.45
N CYS A 210 1.47 -16.96 -19.57
CA CYS A 210 2.18 -18.23 -19.80
C CYS A 210 1.59 -18.98 -20.99
N ASN A 211 0.26 -19.03 -21.13
CA ASN A 211 -0.40 -19.67 -22.26
C ASN A 211 -0.03 -18.98 -23.58
N ARG A 212 -0.02 -17.64 -23.63
CA ARG A 212 0.39 -16.89 -24.83
C ARG A 212 1.85 -17.16 -25.24
N ILE A 213 2.75 -17.28 -24.25
CA ILE A 213 4.15 -17.66 -24.50
C ILE A 213 4.22 -19.08 -25.10
N LEU A 214 3.49 -20.04 -24.54
CA LEU A 214 3.46 -21.43 -25.03
C LEU A 214 2.88 -21.54 -26.44
N CYS A 215 1.85 -20.75 -26.74
CA CYS A 215 1.21 -20.66 -28.06
C CYS A 215 2.02 -19.89 -29.11
N GLY A 216 3.24 -19.45 -28.79
CA GLY A 216 4.12 -18.76 -29.75
C GLY A 216 3.75 -17.31 -30.05
N GLN A 217 2.75 -16.74 -29.38
CA GLN A 217 2.34 -15.35 -29.58
C GLN A 217 3.38 -14.32 -29.11
N ALA A 218 4.43 -14.78 -28.43
CA ALA A 218 5.53 -13.97 -27.93
C ALA A 218 6.87 -14.22 -28.67
N ASP A 219 6.89 -15.05 -29.72
CA ASP A 219 8.12 -15.53 -30.33
C ASP A 219 8.99 -14.43 -30.94
N GLU A 220 8.38 -13.44 -31.61
CA GLU A 220 9.08 -12.27 -32.13
C GLU A 220 9.77 -11.47 -31.01
N VAL A 221 9.14 -11.35 -29.84
CA VAL A 221 9.68 -10.64 -28.68
C VAL A 221 10.76 -11.46 -27.98
N LEU A 222 10.68 -12.79 -28.07
CA LEU A 222 11.65 -13.73 -27.51
C LEU A 222 12.85 -13.96 -28.45
N GLY A 223 12.85 -13.37 -29.66
CA GLY A 223 13.92 -13.54 -30.65
C GLY A 223 14.05 -14.98 -31.14
N ILE A 224 12.93 -15.70 -31.21
CA ILE A 224 12.88 -17.08 -31.69
C ILE A 224 12.86 -17.05 -33.22
N ASN A 225 14.02 -17.31 -33.81
CA ASN A 225 14.23 -17.21 -35.26
C ASN A 225 14.43 -18.59 -35.94
N ASN A 226 14.51 -19.67 -35.17
CA ASN A 226 14.82 -21.02 -35.63
C ASN A 226 14.01 -22.08 -34.87
N THR A 227 13.47 -23.05 -35.60
CA THR A 227 12.55 -24.09 -35.11
C THR A 227 13.18 -25.09 -34.13
N MET A 228 14.50 -25.27 -34.17
CA MET A 228 15.21 -26.31 -33.40
C MET A 228 15.29 -26.06 -31.88
N CYS A 229 14.92 -24.87 -31.37
CA CYS A 229 15.00 -24.53 -29.95
C CYS A 229 13.76 -23.82 -29.38
N GLU A 230 12.68 -23.68 -30.14
CA GLU A 230 11.54 -22.83 -29.75
C GLU A 230 10.89 -23.28 -28.44
N GLN A 231 10.68 -24.59 -28.28
CA GLN A 231 10.06 -25.15 -27.07
C GLN A 231 10.90 -24.89 -25.82
N PHE A 232 12.23 -25.00 -25.93
CA PHE A 232 13.14 -24.72 -24.82
C PHE A 232 13.13 -23.24 -24.43
N VAL A 233 13.16 -22.33 -25.42
CA VAL A 233 13.11 -20.87 -25.17
C VAL A 233 11.77 -20.47 -24.56
N ARG A 234 10.65 -20.98 -25.09
CA ARG A 234 9.30 -20.74 -24.54
C ARG A 234 9.17 -21.27 -23.11
N GLN A 235 9.64 -22.49 -22.83
CA GLN A 235 9.62 -23.05 -21.47
C GLN A 235 10.44 -22.21 -20.49
N ARG A 236 11.65 -21.78 -20.89
CA ARG A 236 12.48 -20.89 -20.06
C ARG A 236 11.79 -19.55 -19.80
N ALA A 237 11.13 -18.98 -20.80
CA ALA A 237 10.37 -17.74 -20.66
C ALA A 237 9.17 -17.90 -19.70
N VAL A 238 8.45 -19.02 -19.76
CA VAL A 238 7.37 -19.35 -18.81
C VAL A 238 7.89 -19.45 -17.37
N VAL A 239 9.02 -20.14 -17.16
CA VAL A 239 9.65 -20.23 -15.83
C VAL A 239 10.01 -18.82 -15.31
N GLY A 240 10.61 -17.99 -16.17
CA GLY A 240 10.92 -16.60 -15.82
C GLY A 240 9.68 -15.77 -15.45
N GLU A 241 8.59 -15.92 -16.19
CA GLU A 241 7.34 -15.20 -15.92
C GLU A 241 6.67 -15.67 -14.62
N LYS A 242 6.68 -16.98 -14.35
CA LYS A 242 6.21 -17.53 -13.06
C LYS A 242 7.04 -17.00 -11.89
N PHE A 243 8.37 -16.92 -12.02
CA PHE A 243 9.24 -16.39 -10.97
C PHE A 243 8.98 -14.90 -10.68
N ARG A 244 8.82 -14.08 -11.74
CA ARG A 244 8.46 -12.66 -11.60
C ARG A 244 7.10 -12.50 -10.93
N THR A 245 6.11 -13.27 -11.36
CA THR A 245 4.77 -13.28 -10.76
C THR A 245 4.82 -13.66 -9.30
N LEU A 246 5.56 -14.72 -8.94
CA LEU A 246 5.73 -15.16 -7.56
C LEU A 246 6.34 -14.04 -6.70
N THR A 247 7.32 -13.30 -7.24
CA THR A 247 7.92 -12.17 -6.54
C THR A 247 6.91 -11.04 -6.31
N ARG A 248 6.08 -10.71 -7.32
CA ARG A 248 4.99 -9.72 -7.16
C ARG A 248 3.96 -10.16 -6.11
N ILE A 249 3.56 -11.42 -6.14
CA ILE A 249 2.61 -12.00 -5.18
C ILE A 249 3.21 -11.99 -3.77
N LYS A 250 4.46 -12.42 -3.59
CA LYS A 250 5.17 -12.38 -2.30
C LYS A 250 5.10 -10.99 -1.67
N TYR A 251 5.46 -9.96 -2.43
CA TYR A 251 5.43 -8.59 -1.90
C TYR A 251 4.01 -8.05 -1.66
N SER A 252 3.03 -8.52 -2.43
CA SER A 252 1.62 -8.19 -2.22
C SER A 252 1.09 -8.85 -0.94
N ILE A 253 1.49 -10.09 -0.66
CA ILE A 253 1.16 -10.80 0.59
C ILE A 253 1.79 -10.09 1.78
N LEU A 254 3.07 -9.71 1.72
CA LEU A 254 3.72 -8.98 2.80
C LEU A 254 3.04 -7.64 3.10
N SER A 255 2.66 -6.90 2.05
CA SER A 255 1.88 -5.66 2.19
C SER A 255 0.49 -5.92 2.77
N MET A 256 -0.15 -7.03 2.38
CA MET A 256 -1.46 -7.44 2.91
C MET A 256 -1.36 -7.78 4.40
N ILE A 257 -0.31 -8.48 4.83
CA ILE A 257 -0.08 -8.82 6.24
C ILE A 257 0.20 -7.55 7.07
N GLU A 258 1.05 -6.63 6.58
CA GLU A 258 1.28 -5.31 7.21
C GLU A 258 -0.06 -4.61 7.47
N LYS A 259 -0.93 -4.54 6.46
CA LYS A 259 -2.21 -3.85 6.55
C LYS A 259 -3.26 -4.61 7.36
N PHE A 260 -3.23 -5.94 7.35
CA PHE A 260 -4.09 -6.76 8.17
C PHE A 260 -3.82 -6.55 9.66
N LEU A 261 -2.55 -6.54 10.06
CA LEU A 261 -2.16 -6.26 11.45
C LEU A 261 -2.55 -4.83 11.88
N GLU A 262 -2.43 -3.85 10.99
CA GLU A 262 -2.93 -2.49 11.24
C GLU A 262 -4.46 -2.45 11.40
N CYS A 263 -5.18 -3.23 10.59
CA CYS A 263 -6.63 -3.36 10.71
C CYS A 263 -7.05 -4.04 12.02
N VAL A 264 -6.33 -5.09 12.45
CA VAL A 264 -6.56 -5.73 13.76
C VAL A 264 -6.31 -4.73 14.89
N ALA A 265 -5.21 -3.97 14.84
CA ALA A 265 -4.92 -2.93 15.83
C ALA A 265 -6.06 -1.91 15.92
N ASP A 266 -6.66 -1.55 14.79
CA ASP A 266 -7.79 -0.61 14.75
C ASP A 266 -9.08 -1.18 15.34
N VAL A 267 -9.35 -2.48 15.14
CA VAL A 267 -10.47 -3.17 15.80
C VAL A 267 -10.33 -3.06 17.33
N PHE A 268 -9.14 -3.31 17.88
CA PHE A 268 -8.90 -3.18 19.32
C PHE A 268 -9.04 -1.73 19.83
N LYS A 269 -8.85 -0.72 18.98
CA LYS A 269 -9.08 0.69 19.33
C LYS A 269 -10.55 1.08 19.25
N LEU A 270 -11.27 0.61 18.24
CA LEU A 270 -12.63 1.07 17.92
C LEU A 270 -13.73 0.23 18.56
N VAL A 271 -13.54 -1.09 18.68
CA VAL A 271 -14.56 -1.98 19.22
C VAL A 271 -14.45 -2.02 20.75
N PRO A 272 -15.53 -1.71 21.49
CA PRO A 272 -15.57 -1.90 22.93
C PRO A 272 -15.57 -3.40 23.22
N LEU A 273 -14.41 -3.93 23.59
CA LEU A 273 -14.25 -5.32 24.03
C LEU A 273 -14.27 -5.38 25.56
N PRO A 274 -14.74 -6.49 26.18
CA PRO A 274 -14.77 -6.68 27.63
C PRO A 274 -13.36 -7.00 28.19
N ILE A 275 -12.39 -6.17 27.85
CA ILE A 275 -10.99 -6.23 28.30
C ILE A 275 -10.55 -4.83 28.70
N THR A 276 -9.60 -4.73 29.63
CA THR A 276 -9.14 -3.44 30.15
C THR A 276 -8.53 -2.58 29.04
N GLN A 277 -8.65 -1.25 29.19
CA GLN A 277 -8.12 -0.30 28.21
C GLN A 277 -6.60 -0.43 28.03
N SER A 278 -5.87 -0.76 29.10
CA SER A 278 -4.44 -1.02 29.07
C SER A 278 -4.08 -2.25 28.21
N VAL A 279 -4.82 -3.36 28.36
CA VAL A 279 -4.61 -4.57 27.54
C VAL A 279 -4.94 -4.29 26.08
N ARG A 280 -6.01 -3.53 25.80
CA ARG A 280 -6.34 -3.08 24.43
C ARG A 280 -5.20 -2.25 23.81
N ALA A 281 -4.63 -1.33 24.58
CA ALA A 281 -3.52 -0.49 24.14
C ALA A 281 -2.26 -1.33 23.83
N ILE A 282 -1.92 -2.31 24.69
CA ILE A 282 -0.80 -3.22 24.47
C ILE A 282 -0.99 -4.03 23.18
N ILE A 283 -2.16 -4.64 22.98
CA ILE A 283 -2.44 -5.44 21.78
C ILE A 283 -2.36 -4.56 20.53
N ALA A 284 -3.01 -3.40 20.54
CA ALA A 284 -3.01 -2.48 19.41
C ALA A 284 -1.59 -1.97 19.08
N ALA A 285 -0.80 -1.62 20.09
CA ALA A 285 0.59 -1.20 19.90
C ALA A 285 1.47 -2.35 19.39
N GLY A 286 1.30 -3.56 19.91
CA GLY A 286 1.99 -4.77 19.46
C GLY A 286 1.71 -5.08 18.00
N CYS A 287 0.44 -5.13 17.59
CA CYS A 287 0.06 -5.30 16.19
C CYS A 287 0.64 -4.20 15.30
N THR A 288 0.61 -2.94 15.74
CA THR A 288 1.15 -1.81 14.97
C THR A 288 2.68 -1.88 14.84
N LEU A 289 3.39 -2.37 15.86
CA LEU A 289 4.83 -2.60 15.83
C LEU A 289 5.19 -3.73 14.86
N THR A 290 4.54 -4.88 14.97
CA THR A 290 4.77 -6.01 14.05
C THR A 290 4.50 -5.60 12.60
N ALA A 291 3.41 -4.87 12.34
CA ALA A 291 3.12 -4.32 11.02
C ALA A 291 4.24 -3.39 10.52
N ALA A 292 4.72 -2.48 11.38
CA ALA A 292 5.79 -1.55 11.04
C ALA A 292 7.11 -2.26 10.70
N ILE A 293 7.47 -3.30 11.46
CA ILE A 293 8.66 -4.13 11.20
C ILE A 293 8.53 -4.85 9.86
N ILE A 294 7.41 -5.53 9.60
CA ILE A 294 7.15 -6.18 8.30
C ILE A 294 7.27 -5.16 7.17
N GLY A 295 6.66 -3.99 7.35
CA GLY A 295 6.70 -2.92 6.39
C GLY A 295 8.11 -2.40 6.11
N LEU A 296 8.95 -2.25 7.15
CA LEU A 296 10.33 -1.81 7.05
C LEU A 296 11.21 -2.87 6.36
N CYS A 297 11.13 -4.12 6.79
CA CYS A 297 11.88 -5.23 6.19
C CYS A 297 11.49 -5.43 4.72
N THR A 298 10.20 -5.28 4.39
CA THR A 298 9.72 -5.36 3.01
C THR A 298 10.25 -4.22 2.15
N PHE A 299 10.35 -3.01 2.72
CA PHE A 299 10.95 -1.86 2.02
C PHE A 299 12.43 -2.11 1.72
N TRP A 300 13.22 -2.54 2.70
CA TRP A 300 14.64 -2.86 2.50
C TRP A 300 14.86 -4.05 1.56
N SER A 301 13.99 -5.05 1.59
CA SER A 301 14.08 -6.20 0.67
C SER A 301 13.74 -5.85 -0.79
N LYS A 302 13.26 -4.63 -1.07
CA LYS A 302 12.96 -4.12 -2.42
C LYS A 302 13.92 -3.04 -2.89
N ALA A 303 14.66 -2.42 -1.97
CA ALA A 303 15.62 -1.36 -2.22
C ALA A 303 16.94 -1.94 -2.73
#